data_AF-A0A662A1A8-F1
#
_entry.id   AF-A0A662A1A8-F1
#
_cell.length_a   1.000
_cell.length_b   1.000
_cell.length_c   1.000
_cell.angle_alpha   90.00
_cell.angle_beta   90.00
_cell.angle_gamma   90.00
#
_symmetry.space_group_name_H-M   'P 1'
#
loop_
_entity.id
_entity.type
_entity.pdbx_description
1 polymer ?
#
loop_
_entity_poly.entity_id
_entity_poly.type
_entity_poly.pdbx_seq_one_letter_code
_entity_poly.pdbx_strand_id
1 'polypeptide(L)'
;MKNFIEELKWRGMIHDVMPGTDEQLQKEMTNGYIGFDPTADSLHIGNLVPVMLLMHFQRCGHKPFVLVGGATGMVGDPSGKSEERNLLSADVLNHNLEGQKNQLMKFLDFKTGDNKAELVNNYDWFKDFTFLDFIRDVGKHITINYMLAKDSVKNRLEKGMSFTEFTYQLVQGYDFYWLYKNKKCKLQLGGSDQWGNIVTGTELIRRKARGEAFALTCPLITKADGSKFGKSEGGNVWLDPKRTSPYKFYQYWLNVSDEDAMNFIKF
;
A
#
# COMPACT_ATOMS: atom_id res chain seq x y z
N MET A 1 -8.76 23.13 -6.85
CA MET A 1 -8.26 21.83 -6.38
C MET A 1 -6.94 22.08 -5.64
N LYS A 2 -6.78 21.61 -4.40
CA LYS A 2 -5.52 21.81 -3.66
C LYS A 2 -4.44 20.90 -4.25
N ASN A 3 -3.23 21.40 -4.51
CA ASN A 3 -2.14 20.57 -5.03
C ASN A 3 -1.77 19.47 -4.02
N PHE A 4 -1.87 18.21 -4.44
CA PHE A 4 -1.61 17.05 -3.59
C PHE A 4 -0.14 16.92 -3.18
N ILE A 5 0.79 17.14 -4.12
CA ILE A 5 2.23 17.03 -3.84
C ILE A 5 2.67 18.11 -2.85
N GLU A 6 2.23 19.36 -3.03
CA GLU A 6 2.55 20.44 -2.08
C GLU A 6 1.94 20.20 -0.69
N GLU A 7 0.74 19.61 -0.62
CA GLU A 7 0.13 19.21 0.65
C GLU A 7 0.99 18.16 1.36
N LEU A 8 1.43 17.12 0.66
CA LEU A 8 2.26 16.08 1.27
C LEU A 8 3.66 16.58 1.65
N LYS A 9 4.25 17.48 0.85
CA LYS A 9 5.54 18.12 1.18
C LYS A 9 5.43 18.90 2.49
N TRP A 10 4.39 19.72 2.65
CA TRP A 10 4.16 20.48 3.88
C TRP A 10 3.98 19.56 5.11
N ARG A 11 3.33 18.40 4.90
CA ARG A 11 3.13 17.40 5.96
C ARG A 11 4.37 16.56 6.28
N GLY A 12 5.38 16.55 5.41
CA GLY A 12 6.51 15.63 5.51
C GLY A 12 6.16 14.18 5.14
N MET A 13 5.11 13.98 4.33
CA MET A 13 4.61 12.66 3.94
C MET A 13 5.17 12.15 2.60
N ILE A 14 6.23 12.77 2.08
CA ILE A 14 6.89 12.33 0.84
C ILE A 14 8.23 11.69 1.19
N HIS A 15 8.45 10.48 0.69
CA HIS A 15 9.75 9.81 0.66
C HIS A 15 10.32 9.83 -0.76
N ASP A 16 9.67 9.14 -1.70
CA ASP A 16 10.02 9.18 -3.13
C ASP A 16 8.82 9.60 -3.98
N VAL A 17 9.10 10.29 -5.08
CA VAL A 17 8.12 10.64 -6.11
C VAL A 17 8.75 10.38 -7.48
N MET A 18 8.06 9.62 -8.33
CA MET A 18 8.49 9.42 -9.70
C MET A 18 8.37 10.74 -10.50
N PRO A 19 9.35 11.10 -11.35
CA PRO A 19 9.24 12.27 -12.21
C PRO A 19 7.93 12.28 -13.03
N GLY A 20 7.36 13.47 -13.24
CA GLY A 20 6.08 13.65 -13.95
C GLY A 20 4.82 13.42 -13.12
N THR A 21 4.94 12.93 -11.88
CA THR A 21 3.77 12.67 -11.02
C THR A 21 2.97 13.94 -10.73
N ASP A 22 3.63 15.05 -10.36
CA ASP A 22 2.94 16.32 -10.05
C ASP A 22 2.24 16.90 -11.30
N GLU A 23 2.90 16.84 -12.46
CA GLU A 23 2.35 17.29 -13.74
C GLU A 23 1.09 16.50 -14.12
N GLN A 24 1.09 15.18 -13.96
CA GLN A 24 -0.09 14.34 -14.20
C GLN A 24 -1.23 14.68 -13.23
N LEU A 25 -0.94 14.91 -11.95
CA LEU A 25 -1.94 15.24 -10.94
C LEU A 25 -2.56 16.62 -11.15
N GLN A 26 -1.78 17.59 -11.63
CA GLN A 26 -2.29 18.91 -11.98
C GLN A 26 -3.08 18.93 -13.28
N LYS A 27 -2.77 18.01 -14.21
CA LYS A 27 -3.42 17.91 -15.52
C LYS A 27 -4.87 17.44 -15.43
N GLU A 28 -5.15 16.40 -14.63
CA GLU A 28 -6.48 15.79 -14.58
C GLU A 28 -6.73 15.05 -13.26
N MET A 29 -8.01 14.77 -12.98
CA MET A 29 -8.38 13.82 -11.93
C MET A 29 -7.71 12.47 -12.23
N THR A 30 -6.79 12.08 -11.35
CA THR A 30 -6.01 10.86 -11.52
C THR A 30 -6.55 9.78 -10.60
N ASN A 31 -6.67 8.56 -11.12
CA ASN A 31 -7.00 7.40 -10.32
C ASN A 31 -5.70 6.85 -9.73
N GLY A 32 -5.69 6.65 -8.41
CA GLY A 32 -4.52 6.16 -7.68
C GLY A 32 -4.91 5.13 -6.63
N TYR A 33 -4.01 4.20 -6.30
CA TYR A 33 -4.33 3.11 -5.36
C TYR A 33 -3.27 2.85 -4.30
N ILE A 34 -3.69 2.27 -3.19
CA ILE A 34 -2.82 1.61 -2.20
C ILE A 34 -3.32 0.18 -1.98
N GLY A 35 -2.39 -0.78 -1.93
CA GLY A 35 -2.66 -2.16 -1.53
C GLY A 35 -2.62 -2.34 -0.01
N PHE A 36 -3.60 -3.07 0.52
CA PHE A 36 -3.68 -3.49 1.90
C PHE A 36 -3.73 -5.01 1.96
N ASP A 37 -2.77 -5.62 2.66
CA ASP A 37 -2.83 -7.05 2.99
C ASP A 37 -3.63 -7.25 4.28
N PRO A 38 -4.76 -8.00 4.25
CA PRO A 38 -5.62 -8.16 5.41
C PRO A 38 -5.05 -9.21 6.38
N THR A 39 -3.95 -8.86 7.06
CA THR A 39 -3.23 -9.76 7.98
C THR A 39 -3.90 -9.91 9.35
N ALA A 40 -4.85 -9.03 9.68
CA ALA A 40 -5.61 -9.04 10.94
C ALA A 40 -7.03 -8.51 10.72
N ASP A 41 -7.93 -8.80 11.66
CA ASP A 41 -9.34 -8.40 11.68
C ASP A 41 -9.58 -6.90 11.85
N SER A 42 -8.55 -6.15 12.23
CA SER A 42 -8.58 -4.70 12.40
C SER A 42 -7.32 -4.08 11.83
N LEU A 43 -7.45 -2.86 11.31
CA LEU A 43 -6.33 -1.95 11.11
C LEU A 43 -5.75 -1.54 12.48
N HIS A 44 -4.47 -1.19 12.48
CA HIS A 44 -3.78 -0.53 13.59
C HIS A 44 -3.23 0.82 13.14
N ILE A 45 -2.72 1.63 14.07
CA ILE A 45 -2.25 2.99 13.75
C ILE A 45 -1.11 3.04 12.72
N GLY A 46 -0.37 1.94 12.55
CA GLY A 46 0.62 1.82 11.48
C GLY A 46 -0.01 1.82 10.08
N ASN A 47 -1.27 1.38 9.94
CA ASN A 47 -2.02 1.48 8.71
C ASN A 47 -2.63 2.88 8.50
N LEU A 48 -2.60 3.77 9.50
CA LEU A 48 -3.19 5.10 9.32
C LEU A 48 -2.41 5.93 8.30
N VAL A 49 -1.08 5.78 8.19
CA VAL A 49 -0.29 6.54 7.21
C VAL A 49 -0.77 6.33 5.77
N PRO A 50 -0.88 5.09 5.25
CA PRO A 50 -1.44 4.89 3.92
C PRO A 50 -2.92 5.31 3.83
N VAL A 51 -3.71 5.15 4.88
CA VAL A 51 -5.12 5.61 4.89
C VAL A 51 -5.22 7.13 4.77
N MET A 52 -4.40 7.87 5.52
CA MET A 52 -4.31 9.33 5.45
C MET A 52 -3.82 9.78 4.08
N LEU A 53 -2.87 9.06 3.48
CA LEU A 53 -2.40 9.33 2.12
C LEU A 53 -3.55 9.25 1.10
N LEU A 54 -4.38 8.20 1.15
CA LEU A 54 -5.58 8.09 0.30
C LEU A 54 -6.63 9.17 0.62
N MET A 55 -6.80 9.52 1.89
CA MET A 55 -7.73 10.57 2.31
C MET A 55 -7.30 11.93 1.75
N HIS A 56 -6.03 12.29 1.85
CA HIS A 56 -5.49 13.51 1.26
C HIS A 56 -5.61 13.49 -0.25
N PHE A 57 -5.34 12.34 -0.88
CA PHE A 57 -5.50 12.16 -2.33
C PHE A 57 -6.95 12.44 -2.76
N GLN A 58 -7.93 11.90 -2.02
CA GLN A 58 -9.34 12.15 -2.27
C GLN A 58 -9.75 13.61 -2.04
N ARG A 59 -9.29 14.22 -0.95
CA ARG A 59 -9.59 15.64 -0.62
C ARG A 59 -8.95 16.60 -1.62
N CYS A 60 -7.84 16.22 -2.22
CA CYS A 60 -7.22 16.90 -3.35
C CYS A 60 -7.93 16.61 -4.69
N GLY A 61 -9.10 15.96 -4.68
CA GLY A 61 -9.95 15.80 -5.85
C GLY A 61 -9.56 14.65 -6.79
N HIS A 62 -8.68 13.76 -6.35
CA HIS A 62 -8.31 12.55 -7.08
C HIS A 62 -9.12 11.35 -6.60
N LYS A 63 -9.15 10.26 -7.38
CA LYS A 63 -9.99 9.09 -7.07
C LYS A 63 -9.16 7.96 -6.44
N PRO A 64 -9.34 7.66 -5.14
CA PRO A 64 -8.61 6.59 -4.47
C PRO A 64 -9.22 5.21 -4.76
N PHE A 65 -8.36 4.23 -4.98
CA PHE A 65 -8.68 2.81 -4.95
C PHE A 65 -8.02 2.18 -3.73
N VAL A 66 -8.81 1.49 -2.92
CA VAL A 66 -8.30 0.62 -1.88
C VAL A 66 -8.24 -0.78 -2.47
N LEU A 67 -7.03 -1.28 -2.75
CA LEU A 67 -6.86 -2.66 -3.17
C LEU A 67 -6.68 -3.53 -1.94
N VAL A 68 -7.42 -4.62 -1.87
CA VAL A 68 -7.23 -5.65 -0.85
C VAL A 68 -6.59 -6.88 -1.44
N GLY A 69 -5.56 -7.35 -0.75
CA GLY A 69 -4.71 -8.47 -1.14
C GLY A 69 -5.30 -9.84 -0.85
N GLY A 70 -6.42 -10.20 -1.48
CA GLY A 70 -6.96 -11.56 -1.36
C GLY A 70 -6.05 -12.64 -1.96
N ALA A 71 -5.40 -12.36 -3.09
CA ALA A 71 -4.39 -13.23 -3.70
C ALA A 71 -2.98 -12.96 -3.17
N THR A 72 -2.55 -11.69 -3.05
CA THR A 72 -1.21 -11.34 -2.53
C THR A 72 -1.03 -11.77 -1.07
N GLY A 73 -2.10 -11.76 -0.27
CA GLY A 73 -2.10 -12.30 1.10
C GLY A 73 -1.85 -13.80 1.19
N MET A 74 -2.11 -14.56 0.10
CA MET A 74 -1.78 -15.99 -0.01
C MET A 74 -0.34 -16.25 -0.47
N VAL A 75 0.37 -15.23 -0.96
CA VAL A 75 1.78 -15.30 -1.39
C VAL A 75 2.71 -14.81 -0.28
N GLY A 76 2.40 -13.64 0.29
CA GLY A 76 3.16 -12.98 1.35
C GLY A 76 4.26 -12.03 0.84
N ASP A 77 4.16 -10.75 1.20
CA ASP A 77 5.16 -9.73 0.86
C ASP A 77 6.46 -9.85 1.70
N PRO A 78 7.65 -10.00 1.07
CA PRO A 78 8.93 -9.99 1.76
C PRO A 78 9.44 -8.59 2.13
N SER A 79 8.83 -7.51 1.61
CA SER A 79 9.34 -6.14 1.76
C SER A 79 9.38 -5.69 3.23
N GLY A 80 10.54 -5.18 3.66
CA GLY A 80 10.76 -4.72 5.04
C GLY A 80 10.76 -5.83 6.11
N LYS A 81 10.81 -7.12 5.72
CA LYS A 81 10.76 -8.27 6.64
C LYS A 81 12.04 -9.08 6.67
N SER A 82 12.28 -9.74 7.81
CA SER A 82 13.43 -10.62 8.04
C SER A 82 13.09 -12.11 7.95
N GLU A 83 11.81 -12.49 8.06
CA GLU A 83 11.31 -13.88 8.13
C GLU A 83 10.12 -14.09 7.19
N GLU A 84 9.91 -15.35 6.78
CA GLU A 84 8.80 -15.78 5.92
C GLU A 84 7.46 -15.71 6.69
N ARG A 85 6.37 -15.33 6.00
CA ARG A 85 5.04 -15.23 6.63
C ARG A 85 4.33 -16.58 6.62
N ASN A 86 3.55 -16.84 7.68
CA ASN A 86 2.51 -17.87 7.64
C ASN A 86 1.40 -17.46 6.65
N LEU A 87 1.05 -18.38 5.75
CA LEU A 87 -0.03 -18.20 4.80
C LEU A 87 -1.39 -18.28 5.50
N LEU A 88 -2.28 -17.32 5.25
CA LEU A 88 -3.63 -17.29 5.82
C LEU A 88 -4.61 -18.03 4.90
N SER A 89 -5.61 -18.70 5.48
CA SER A 89 -6.69 -19.32 4.70
C SER A 89 -7.61 -18.26 4.10
N ALA A 90 -8.31 -18.61 3.02
CA ALA A 90 -9.28 -17.73 2.36
C ALA A 90 -10.36 -17.21 3.33
N ASP A 91 -10.83 -18.06 4.24
CA ASP A 91 -11.85 -17.68 5.24
C ASP A 91 -11.33 -16.62 6.21
N VAL A 92 -10.08 -16.76 6.68
CA VAL A 92 -9.45 -15.77 7.58
C VAL A 92 -9.21 -14.46 6.84
N LEU A 93 -8.75 -14.52 5.58
CA LEU A 93 -8.56 -13.32 4.76
C LEU A 93 -9.88 -12.56 4.53
N ASN A 94 -10.97 -13.29 4.26
CA ASN A 94 -12.31 -12.69 4.08
C ASN A 94 -12.86 -12.10 5.38
N HIS A 95 -12.67 -12.77 6.51
CA HIS A 95 -13.03 -12.22 7.81
C HIS A 95 -12.27 -10.92 8.11
N ASN A 96 -10.96 -10.92 7.84
CA ASN A 96 -10.10 -9.77 8.07
C ASN A 96 -10.47 -8.59 7.16
N LEU A 97 -10.71 -8.87 5.88
CA LEU A 97 -11.18 -7.91 4.89
C LEU A 97 -12.41 -7.15 5.38
N GLU A 98 -13.43 -7.87 5.85
CA GLU A 98 -14.70 -7.26 6.24
C GLU A 98 -14.55 -6.37 7.48
N GLY A 99 -13.71 -6.77 8.44
CA GLY A 99 -13.36 -5.94 9.60
C GLY A 99 -12.68 -4.62 9.21
N GLN A 100 -11.68 -4.69 8.33
CA GLN A 100 -10.93 -3.52 7.87
C GLN A 100 -11.75 -2.60 6.97
N LYS A 101 -12.60 -3.15 6.10
CA LYS A 101 -13.48 -2.38 5.20
C LYS A 101 -14.37 -1.41 5.96
N ASN A 102 -14.97 -1.87 7.07
CA ASN A 102 -15.81 -1.03 7.93
C ASN A 102 -15.03 0.13 8.57
N GLN A 103 -13.72 -0.02 8.79
CA GLN A 103 -12.87 1.04 9.29
C GLN A 103 -12.49 2.03 8.19
N LEU A 104 -12.13 1.54 7.00
CA LEU A 104 -11.77 2.38 5.84
C LEU A 104 -12.91 3.29 5.39
N MET A 105 -14.17 2.81 5.45
CA MET A 105 -15.36 3.62 5.14
C MET A 105 -15.56 4.85 6.04
N LYS A 106 -14.83 4.95 7.15
CA LYS A 106 -14.86 6.13 8.03
C LYS A 106 -13.89 7.23 7.57
N PHE A 107 -12.88 6.88 6.78
CA PHE A 107 -11.83 7.81 6.34
C PHE A 107 -12.00 8.29 4.91
N LEU A 108 -12.60 7.46 4.05
CA LEU A 108 -12.81 7.74 2.64
C LEU A 108 -14.29 7.81 2.30
N ASP A 109 -14.65 8.69 1.37
CA ASP A 109 -16.01 8.75 0.83
C ASP A 109 -16.17 7.72 -0.30
N PHE A 110 -16.97 6.68 -0.07
CA PHE A 110 -17.32 5.65 -1.06
C PHE A 110 -18.63 5.92 -1.78
N LYS A 111 -19.38 6.95 -1.40
CA LYS A 111 -20.79 7.12 -1.77
C LYS A 111 -20.99 8.25 -2.76
N THR A 112 -20.28 9.36 -2.61
CA THR A 112 -20.56 10.59 -3.37
C THR A 112 -19.37 11.13 -4.15
N GLY A 113 -19.66 11.93 -5.17
CA GLY A 113 -18.66 12.58 -6.03
C GLY A 113 -18.10 11.68 -7.14
N ASP A 114 -17.53 12.34 -8.15
CA ASP A 114 -16.86 11.68 -9.27
C ASP A 114 -15.58 10.94 -8.83
N ASN A 115 -15.01 11.38 -7.72
CA ASN A 115 -13.82 10.81 -7.10
C ASN A 115 -14.11 9.92 -5.89
N LYS A 116 -15.33 9.35 -5.82
CA LYS A 116 -15.67 8.36 -4.79
C LYS A 116 -14.67 7.20 -4.77
N ALA A 117 -14.29 6.80 -3.57
CA ALA A 117 -13.37 5.71 -3.34
C ALA A 117 -13.97 4.39 -3.84
N GLU A 118 -13.09 3.48 -4.26
CA GLU A 118 -13.49 2.16 -4.73
C GLU A 118 -12.65 1.08 -4.04
N LEU A 119 -13.33 0.09 -3.47
CA LEU A 119 -12.68 -1.09 -2.90
C LEU A 119 -12.60 -2.16 -3.99
N VAL A 120 -11.41 -2.72 -4.20
CA VAL A 120 -11.17 -3.80 -5.17
C VAL A 120 -10.41 -4.93 -4.49
N ASN A 121 -10.62 -6.17 -4.92
CA ASN A 121 -9.92 -7.34 -4.39
C ASN A 121 -9.12 -8.01 -5.50
N ASN A 122 -7.80 -8.16 -5.34
CA ASN A 122 -6.98 -8.77 -6.38
C ASN A 122 -7.26 -10.25 -6.61
N TYR A 123 -7.93 -10.91 -5.67
CA TYR A 123 -8.50 -12.24 -5.90
C TYR A 123 -9.41 -12.29 -7.14
N ASP A 124 -10.14 -11.21 -7.44
CA ASP A 124 -11.10 -11.17 -8.54
C ASP A 124 -10.47 -11.41 -9.92
N TRP A 125 -9.20 -11.00 -10.12
CA TRP A 125 -8.47 -11.21 -11.37
C TRP A 125 -7.41 -12.32 -11.29
N PHE A 126 -7.07 -12.82 -10.11
CA PHE A 126 -6.13 -13.92 -9.95
C PHE A 126 -6.78 -15.30 -9.82
N LYS A 127 -8.04 -15.40 -9.36
CA LYS A 127 -8.71 -16.69 -9.10
C LYS A 127 -8.72 -17.66 -10.30
N ASP A 128 -8.80 -17.13 -11.52
CA ASP A 128 -8.83 -17.90 -12.76
C ASP A 128 -7.52 -17.76 -13.57
N PHE A 129 -6.50 -17.11 -12.99
CA PHE A 129 -5.23 -16.84 -13.69
C PHE A 129 -4.26 -18.00 -13.47
N THR A 130 -4.16 -18.88 -14.46
CA THR A 130 -3.32 -20.07 -14.36
C THR A 130 -1.84 -19.72 -14.28
N PHE A 131 -1.03 -20.61 -13.70
CA PHE A 131 0.42 -20.43 -13.64
C PHE A 131 1.06 -20.22 -15.03
N LEU A 132 0.63 -21.01 -16.03
CA LEU A 132 1.15 -20.91 -17.40
C LEU A 132 0.79 -19.57 -18.04
N ASP A 133 -0.43 -19.09 -17.81
CA ASP A 133 -0.80 -17.77 -18.27
C ASP A 133 0.02 -16.70 -17.55
N PHE A 134 0.21 -16.79 -16.23
CA PHE A 134 0.98 -15.81 -15.47
C PHE A 134 2.43 -15.67 -15.95
N ILE A 135 3.16 -16.77 -16.11
CA ILE A 135 4.56 -16.71 -16.57
C ILE A 135 4.67 -16.19 -18.02
N ARG A 136 3.68 -16.49 -18.86
CA ARG A 136 3.66 -16.07 -20.27
C ARG A 136 3.23 -14.61 -20.43
N ASP A 137 2.32 -14.14 -19.59
CA ASP A 137 1.73 -12.80 -19.71
C ASP A 137 2.40 -11.75 -18.83
N VAL A 138 3.04 -12.16 -17.74
CA VAL A 138 3.72 -11.29 -16.77
C VAL A 138 5.21 -11.61 -16.76
N GLY A 139 5.56 -12.87 -16.50
CA GLY A 139 6.94 -13.32 -16.31
C GLY A 139 7.88 -12.95 -17.46
N LYS A 140 7.45 -13.07 -18.73
CA LYS A 140 8.29 -12.73 -19.90
C LYS A 140 8.74 -11.26 -19.96
N HIS A 141 8.05 -10.37 -19.25
CA HIS A 141 8.31 -8.93 -19.34
C HIS A 141 9.35 -8.46 -18.33
N ILE A 142 9.58 -9.18 -17.24
CA ILE A 142 10.48 -8.74 -16.17
C ILE A 142 11.60 -9.77 -16.03
N THR A 143 12.86 -9.33 -16.13
CA THR A 143 14.01 -10.23 -16.08
C THR A 143 14.38 -10.56 -14.63
N ILE A 144 14.99 -11.73 -14.43
CA ILE A 144 15.52 -12.11 -13.11
C ILE A 144 16.52 -11.07 -12.59
N ASN A 145 17.41 -10.56 -13.44
CA ASN A 145 18.40 -9.53 -13.04
C ASN A 145 17.72 -8.26 -12.53
N TYR A 146 16.59 -7.85 -13.12
CA TYR A 146 15.81 -6.71 -12.64
C TYR A 146 15.22 -6.99 -11.25
N MET A 147 14.67 -8.20 -11.05
CA MET A 147 14.06 -8.61 -9.79
C MET A 147 15.09 -8.71 -8.66
N LEU A 148 16.28 -9.25 -8.94
CA LEU A 148 17.37 -9.40 -7.98
C LEU A 148 17.98 -8.06 -7.55
N ALA A 149 17.86 -7.02 -8.38
CA ALA A 149 18.37 -5.70 -8.07
C ALA A 149 17.49 -4.92 -7.06
N LYS A 150 16.32 -5.43 -6.69
CA LYS A 150 15.44 -4.79 -5.69
C LYS A 150 15.98 -5.00 -4.29
N ASP A 151 16.01 -3.94 -3.47
CA ASP A 151 16.49 -4.01 -2.09
C ASP A 151 15.71 -5.04 -1.24
N SER A 152 14.39 -5.14 -1.45
CA SER A 152 13.53 -6.13 -0.79
C SER A 152 13.97 -7.57 -1.08
N VAL A 153 14.48 -7.83 -2.29
CA VAL A 153 15.00 -9.15 -2.68
C VAL A 153 16.42 -9.34 -2.21
N LYS A 154 17.31 -8.39 -2.49
CA LYS A 154 18.74 -8.48 -2.16
C LYS A 154 18.97 -8.74 -0.67
N ASN A 155 18.25 -8.05 0.21
CA ASN A 155 18.38 -8.18 1.66
C ASN A 155 17.90 -9.54 2.21
N ARG A 156 16.98 -10.20 1.51
CA ARG A 156 16.41 -11.50 1.92
C ARG A 156 17.11 -12.67 1.25
N LEU A 157 17.66 -12.48 0.06
CA LEU A 157 18.33 -13.53 -0.71
C LEU A 157 19.51 -14.15 0.08
N GLU A 158 20.29 -13.33 0.79
CA GLU A 158 21.39 -13.80 1.65
C GLU A 158 20.91 -14.69 2.82
N LYS A 159 19.66 -14.50 3.27
CA LYS A 159 19.06 -15.23 4.39
C LYS A 159 18.19 -16.41 3.93
N GLY A 160 18.08 -16.63 2.63
CA GLY A 160 17.12 -17.55 2.03
C GLY A 160 15.79 -16.86 1.72
N MET A 161 15.33 -17.06 0.49
CA MET A 161 14.06 -16.55 -0.03
C MET A 161 13.39 -17.67 -0.83
N SER A 162 12.10 -17.91 -0.60
CA SER A 162 11.33 -18.87 -1.38
C SER A 162 10.97 -18.31 -2.76
N PHE A 163 10.72 -19.20 -3.73
CA PHE A 163 10.24 -18.77 -5.06
C PHE A 163 8.93 -17.96 -4.95
N THR A 164 8.06 -18.35 -4.02
CA THR A 164 6.81 -17.66 -3.70
C THR A 164 7.06 -16.20 -3.32
N GLU A 165 7.91 -15.94 -2.33
CA GLU A 165 8.29 -14.57 -1.93
C GLU A 165 8.95 -13.79 -3.08
N PHE A 166 9.85 -14.44 -3.84
CA PHE A 166 10.54 -13.80 -4.97
C PHE A 166 9.56 -13.32 -6.05
N THR A 167 8.51 -14.10 -6.31
CA THR A 167 7.49 -13.78 -7.32
C THR A 167 6.48 -12.71 -6.88
N TYR A 168 6.43 -12.37 -5.59
CA TYR A 168 5.47 -11.39 -5.05
C TYR A 168 5.48 -10.05 -5.80
N GLN A 169 6.66 -9.53 -6.14
CA GLN A 169 6.80 -8.27 -6.89
C GLN A 169 6.10 -8.29 -8.26
N LEU A 170 6.00 -9.47 -8.90
CA LEU A 170 5.31 -9.64 -10.18
C LEU A 170 3.80 -9.65 -10.00
N VAL A 171 3.32 -10.24 -8.90
CA VAL A 171 1.90 -10.26 -8.52
C VAL A 171 1.41 -8.84 -8.26
N GLN A 172 2.11 -8.07 -7.40
CA GLN A 172 1.79 -6.66 -7.16
C GLN A 172 2.00 -5.79 -8.41
N GLY A 173 3.02 -6.09 -9.22
CA GLY A 173 3.21 -5.42 -10.50
C GLY A 173 2.02 -5.62 -11.45
N TYR A 174 1.45 -6.83 -11.48
CA TYR A 174 0.27 -7.14 -12.28
C TYR A 174 -1.00 -6.46 -11.74
N ASP A 175 -1.15 -6.30 -10.42
CA ASP A 175 -2.22 -5.50 -9.83
C ASP A 175 -2.24 -4.09 -10.42
N PHE A 176 -1.07 -3.44 -10.49
CA PHE A 176 -0.98 -2.10 -11.09
C PHE A 176 -1.35 -2.14 -12.58
N TYR A 177 -0.84 -3.11 -13.34
CA TYR A 177 -1.19 -3.25 -14.75
C TYR A 177 -2.70 -3.47 -14.96
N TRP A 178 -3.33 -4.32 -14.15
CA TRP A 178 -4.75 -4.60 -14.26
C TRP A 178 -5.58 -3.36 -13.94
N LEU A 179 -5.26 -2.64 -12.85
CA LEU A 179 -5.93 -1.39 -12.48
C LEU A 179 -5.70 -0.28 -13.52
N TYR A 180 -4.52 -0.22 -14.11
CA TYR A 180 -4.21 0.71 -15.19
C TYR A 180 -5.13 0.46 -16.39
N LYS A 181 -5.22 -0.79 -16.85
CA LYS A 181 -5.99 -1.15 -18.06
C LYS A 181 -7.50 -1.04 -17.81
N ASN A 182 -7.99 -1.52 -16.67
CA ASN A 182 -9.42 -1.68 -16.42
C ASN A 182 -10.06 -0.53 -15.63
N LYS A 183 -9.26 0.21 -14.84
CA LYS A 183 -9.74 1.30 -13.98
C LYS A 183 -9.05 2.63 -14.28
N LYS A 184 -8.21 2.71 -15.31
CA LYS A 184 -7.43 3.91 -15.67
C LYS A 184 -6.56 4.41 -14.50
N CYS A 185 -6.16 3.52 -13.61
CA CYS A 185 -5.33 3.85 -12.44
C CYS A 185 -3.90 4.15 -12.89
N LYS A 186 -3.46 5.40 -12.77
CA LYS A 186 -2.14 5.85 -13.24
C LYS A 186 -1.14 6.03 -12.12
N LEU A 187 -1.55 6.02 -10.85
CA LEU A 187 -0.67 6.24 -9.71
C LEU A 187 -0.77 5.06 -8.72
N GLN A 188 0.37 4.59 -8.23
CA GLN A 188 0.42 3.74 -7.05
C GLN A 188 1.11 4.47 -5.91
N LEU A 189 0.46 4.45 -4.76
CA LEU A 189 0.89 5.06 -3.51
C LEU A 189 1.32 3.93 -2.55
N GLY A 190 2.23 4.19 -1.61
CA GLY A 190 2.60 3.19 -0.60
C GLY A 190 3.62 3.69 0.42
N GLY A 191 4.04 2.81 1.33
CA GLY A 191 5.18 3.07 2.23
C GLY A 191 6.51 3.01 1.48
N SER A 192 7.57 3.58 2.05
CA SER A 192 8.90 3.59 1.44
C SER A 192 9.47 2.18 1.21
N ASP A 193 9.06 1.20 2.02
CA ASP A 193 9.39 -0.22 1.85
C ASP A 193 8.80 -0.84 0.57
N GLN A 194 7.74 -0.24 0.01
CA GLN A 194 7.04 -0.74 -1.18
C GLN A 194 7.61 -0.24 -2.50
N TRP A 195 8.61 0.66 -2.48
CA TRP A 195 9.14 1.31 -3.69
C TRP A 195 9.49 0.30 -4.79
N GLY A 196 10.21 -0.76 -4.45
CA GLY A 196 10.63 -1.81 -5.40
C GLY A 196 9.47 -2.50 -6.12
N ASN A 197 8.39 -2.81 -5.40
CA ASN A 197 7.20 -3.44 -5.96
C ASN A 197 6.40 -2.45 -6.81
N ILE A 198 6.27 -1.20 -6.34
CA ILE A 198 5.56 -0.14 -7.06
C ILE A 198 6.19 0.12 -8.43
N VAL A 199 7.51 0.29 -8.49
CA VAL A 199 8.20 0.54 -9.76
C VAL A 199 8.25 -0.68 -10.68
N THR A 200 8.07 -1.89 -10.14
CA THR A 200 7.89 -3.09 -10.96
C THR A 200 6.55 -3.02 -11.71
N GLY A 201 5.51 -2.50 -11.07
CA GLY A 201 4.23 -2.23 -11.73
C GLY A 201 4.32 -1.17 -12.83
N THR A 202 5.03 -0.06 -12.61
CA THR A 202 5.23 0.96 -13.66
C THR A 202 6.01 0.39 -14.84
N GLU A 203 7.05 -0.40 -14.58
CA GLU A 203 7.83 -1.07 -15.62
C GLU A 203 7.00 -2.09 -16.42
N LEU A 204 6.11 -2.84 -15.74
CA LEU A 204 5.19 -3.76 -16.42
C LEU A 204 4.21 -3.01 -17.33
N ILE A 205 3.65 -1.87 -16.88
CA ILE A 205 2.78 -1.01 -17.69
C ILE A 205 3.54 -0.48 -18.91
N ARG A 206 4.78 0.00 -18.74
CA ARG A 206 5.63 0.47 -19.83
C ARG A 206 5.87 -0.62 -20.88
N ARG A 207 6.18 -1.85 -20.44
CA ARG A 207 6.49 -2.96 -21.35
C ARG A 207 5.26 -3.59 -22.02
N LYS A 208 4.15 -3.72 -21.29
CA LYS A 208 2.96 -4.46 -21.76
C LYS A 208 1.88 -3.54 -22.35
N ALA A 209 1.65 -2.37 -21.76
CA ALA A 209 0.67 -1.40 -22.25
C ALA A 209 1.28 -0.27 -23.09
N ARG A 210 2.62 -0.10 -23.08
CA ARG A 210 3.29 1.10 -23.63
C ARG A 210 2.70 2.39 -23.06
N GLY A 211 2.25 2.31 -21.82
CA GLY A 211 1.60 3.39 -21.09
C GLY A 211 2.54 4.09 -20.13
N GLU A 212 2.06 5.21 -19.61
CA GLU A 212 2.74 6.00 -18.58
C GLU A 212 1.98 5.85 -17.25
N ALA A 213 2.72 5.52 -16.19
CA ALA A 213 2.22 5.35 -14.84
C ALA A 213 3.26 5.84 -13.83
N PHE A 214 2.78 6.23 -12.65
CA PHE A 214 3.51 7.01 -11.66
C PHE A 214 3.54 6.29 -10.30
N ALA A 215 4.49 6.69 -9.48
CA ALA A 215 4.75 6.12 -8.16
C ALA A 215 5.01 7.24 -7.15
N LEU A 216 4.47 7.08 -5.95
CA LEU A 216 4.78 7.94 -4.81
C LEU A 216 4.80 7.12 -3.53
N THR A 217 5.79 7.34 -2.69
CA THR A 217 5.90 6.69 -1.38
C THR A 217 5.92 7.71 -0.25
N CYS A 218 5.38 7.31 0.90
CA CYS A 218 5.49 8.04 2.16
C CYS A 218 6.55 7.39 3.06
N PRO A 219 7.18 8.17 3.96
CA PRO A 219 8.18 7.61 4.87
C PRO A 219 7.53 6.65 5.87
N LEU A 220 8.31 5.66 6.32
CA LEU A 220 7.96 4.89 7.51
C LEU A 220 8.10 5.79 8.73
N ILE A 221 7.08 5.85 9.58
CA ILE A 221 7.15 6.63 10.82
C ILE A 221 8.05 5.90 11.83
N THR A 222 9.07 6.60 12.30
CA THR A 222 9.90 6.24 13.45
C THR A 222 9.65 7.23 14.57
N LYS A 223 9.75 6.79 15.82
CA LYS A 223 9.78 7.70 16.96
C LYS A 223 11.19 8.25 17.17
N ALA A 224 11.32 9.39 17.83
CA ALA A 224 12.60 9.99 18.20
C ALA A 224 13.50 9.06 19.02
N ASP A 225 12.91 8.18 19.83
CA ASP A 225 13.60 7.14 20.61
C ASP A 225 14.13 5.95 19.78
N GLY A 226 13.93 5.98 18.46
CA GLY A 226 14.33 4.91 17.52
C GLY A 226 13.38 3.70 17.52
N SER A 227 12.35 3.69 18.35
CA SER A 227 11.34 2.63 18.36
C SER A 227 10.36 2.77 17.19
N LYS A 228 9.73 1.64 16.82
CA LYS A 228 8.75 1.62 15.72
C LYS A 228 7.46 2.32 16.16
N PHE A 229 6.99 3.24 15.32
CA PHE A 229 5.66 3.80 15.46
C PHE A 229 4.59 2.72 15.40
N GLY A 230 3.53 2.86 16.18
CA GLY A 230 2.43 1.90 16.18
C GLY A 230 2.57 0.72 17.11
N LYS A 231 3.70 0.58 17.80
CA LYS A 231 3.90 -0.39 18.86
C LYS A 231 3.97 0.31 20.23
N SER A 232 3.25 -0.27 21.17
CA SER A 232 3.33 -0.02 22.61
C SER A 232 3.92 -1.25 23.30
N GLU A 233 4.26 -1.14 24.59
CA GLU A 233 4.69 -2.30 25.40
C GLU A 233 3.66 -3.46 25.37
N GLY A 234 2.37 -3.15 25.20
CA GLY A 234 1.28 -4.12 25.06
C GLY A 234 1.01 -4.60 23.62
N GLY A 235 1.86 -4.27 22.65
CA GLY A 235 1.69 -4.61 21.24
C GLY A 235 1.08 -3.49 20.39
N ASN A 236 0.39 -3.87 19.32
CA ASN A 236 -0.21 -2.93 18.35
C ASN A 236 -1.35 -2.11 18.99
N VAL A 237 -1.44 -0.84 18.59
CA VAL A 237 -2.59 0.03 18.91
C VAL A 237 -3.61 -0.06 17.78
N TRP A 238 -4.73 -0.73 18.06
CA TRP A 238 -5.75 -1.08 17.06
C TRP A 238 -6.80 0.02 16.89
N LEU A 239 -7.46 0.05 15.73
CA LEU A 239 -8.60 0.94 15.48
C LEU A 239 -9.94 0.35 15.93
N ASP A 240 -10.01 -0.96 16.17
CA ASP A 240 -11.19 -1.60 16.75
C ASP A 240 -11.27 -1.32 18.27
N PRO A 241 -12.35 -0.68 18.77
CA PRO A 241 -12.54 -0.41 20.20
C PRO A 241 -12.56 -1.68 21.08
N LYS A 242 -12.85 -2.86 20.51
CA LYS A 242 -12.79 -4.14 21.22
C LYS A 242 -11.36 -4.60 21.48
N ARG A 243 -10.41 -4.19 20.63
CA ARG A 243 -8.99 -4.56 20.74
C ARG A 243 -8.16 -3.48 21.44
N THR A 244 -8.51 -2.20 21.23
CA THR A 244 -7.92 -1.07 21.94
C THR A 244 -9.03 -0.12 22.33
N SER A 245 -9.33 -0.03 23.63
CA SER A 245 -10.40 0.83 24.10
C SER A 245 -10.15 2.30 23.71
N PRO A 246 -11.21 3.11 23.50
CA PRO A 246 -11.06 4.53 23.20
C PRO A 246 -10.17 5.28 24.21
N TYR A 247 -10.24 4.89 25.50
CA TYR A 247 -9.35 5.40 26.54
C TYR A 247 -7.88 5.09 26.26
N LYS A 248 -7.53 3.82 25.97
CA LYS A 248 -6.14 3.43 25.65
C LYS A 248 -5.65 4.09 24.36
N PHE A 249 -6.52 4.20 23.37
CA PHE A 249 -6.20 4.89 22.11
C PHE A 249 -5.88 6.37 22.36
N TYR A 250 -6.71 7.06 23.15
CA TYR A 250 -6.48 8.45 23.54
C TYR A 250 -5.18 8.61 24.34
N GLN A 251 -4.95 7.74 25.33
CA GLN A 251 -3.73 7.75 26.14
C GLN A 251 -2.47 7.54 25.30
N TYR A 252 -2.51 6.71 24.25
CA TYR A 252 -1.38 6.56 23.34
C TYR A 252 -0.95 7.90 22.73
N TRP A 253 -1.91 8.68 22.22
CA TRP A 253 -1.62 9.98 21.59
C TRP A 253 -1.23 11.05 22.60
N LEU A 254 -1.83 11.02 23.80
CA LEU A 254 -1.50 11.96 24.87
C LEU A 254 -0.06 11.78 25.38
N ASN A 255 0.47 10.55 25.33
CA ASN A 255 1.80 10.21 25.84
C ASN A 255 2.89 10.25 24.76
N VAL A 256 2.61 10.80 23.58
CA VAL A 256 3.63 11.03 22.55
C VAL A 256 4.63 12.08 23.04
N SER A 257 5.91 11.92 22.70
CA SER A 257 6.96 12.89 23.05
C SER A 257 6.71 14.24 22.36
N ASP A 258 7.18 15.33 22.97
CA ASP A 258 7.07 16.67 22.36
C ASP A 258 7.73 16.72 20.96
N GLU A 259 8.85 16.00 20.79
CA GLU A 259 9.58 15.90 19.53
C GLU A 259 8.75 15.20 18.44
N ASP A 260 8.09 14.08 18.78
CA ASP A 260 7.29 13.30 17.84
C ASP A 260 5.94 13.98 17.54
N ALA A 261 5.35 14.68 18.51
CA ALA A 261 4.02 15.28 18.40
C ALA A 261 3.94 16.27 17.23
N MET A 262 5.00 17.06 17.00
CA MET A 262 5.04 18.01 15.89
C MET A 262 4.92 17.32 14.52
N ASN A 263 5.50 16.12 14.38
CA ASN A 263 5.41 15.34 13.15
C ASN A 263 4.04 14.65 13.07
N PHE A 264 3.55 14.04 14.15
CA PHE A 264 2.30 13.27 14.13
C PHE A 264 1.05 14.14 13.91
N ILE A 265 1.08 15.42 14.27
CA ILE A 265 0.00 16.37 13.94
C ILE A 265 -0.07 16.65 12.44
N LYS A 266 1.07 16.57 11.74
CA LYS A 266 1.15 16.84 10.30
C LYS A 266 0.81 15.62 9.45
N PHE A 267 1.25 14.44 9.87
CA PHE A 267 1.00 13.15 9.20
C PHE A 267 -0.49 12.76 9.22
#